data_AF-A0A2G2K584-F1
#
_entry.id   AF-A0A2G2K584-F1
#
_cell.length_a   1.000
_cell.length_b   1.000
_cell.length_c   1.000
_cell.angle_alpha   90.00
_cell.angle_beta   90.00
_cell.angle_gamma   90.00
#
_symmetry.space_group_name_H-M   'P 1'
#
loop_
_entity.id
_entity.type
_entity.pdbx_description
1 polymer ?
#
loop_
_entity_poly.entity_id
_entity_poly.type
_entity_poly.pdbx_seq_one_letter_code
_entity_poly.pdbx_strand_id
1 'polypeptide(L)'
;MHDNTFGVLKNTEKTNETYEAALLKGNPGVLTNAPSLEWQLKNLSNYISITPVNTINKDELTNNFTLGGPWQGSGFVGLPASLTLPDRFVRTAMMANYAYQIENSFEAIPLFHILNTVDIPWGTPCFRRSK
;
A
#
# COMPACT_ATOMS: atom_id res chain seq x y z
N MET A 1 -28.91 0.60 2.56
CA MET A 1 -27.45 0.82 2.54
C MET A 1 -26.82 -0.49 2.99
N HIS A 2 -26.32 -1.27 2.03
CA HIS A 2 -25.83 -2.62 2.27
C HIS A 2 -24.38 -2.58 2.75
N ASP A 3 -24.16 -3.18 3.90
CA ASP A 3 -22.86 -3.48 4.50
C ASP A 3 -22.19 -4.60 3.68
N ASN A 4 -21.08 -4.28 3.01
CA ASN A 4 -20.28 -5.20 2.20
C ASN A 4 -18.93 -5.45 2.88
N THR A 5 -18.97 -5.91 4.14
CA THR A 5 -17.77 -6.43 4.80
C THR A 5 -17.32 -7.72 4.10
N PHE A 6 -16.13 -7.67 3.50
CA PHE A 6 -15.47 -8.75 2.78
C PHE A 6 -15.50 -10.08 3.56
N GLY A 7 -16.30 -11.03 3.10
CA GLY A 7 -16.39 -12.37 3.66
C GLY A 7 -15.63 -13.39 2.83
N VAL A 8 -14.36 -13.67 3.15
CA VAL A 8 -13.73 -14.98 2.91
C VAL A 8 -12.64 -15.21 3.96
N LEU A 9 -12.96 -15.86 5.08
CA LEU A 9 -12.03 -16.72 5.84
C LEU A 9 -12.86 -17.77 6.59
N LYS A 10 -12.96 -18.99 6.05
CA LYS A 10 -13.38 -20.17 6.80
C LYS A 10 -12.21 -21.15 6.87
N ASN A 11 -11.60 -21.29 8.04
CA ASN A 11 -11.23 -22.61 8.54
C ASN A 11 -11.01 -22.60 10.07
N THR A 12 -11.88 -23.39 10.73
CA THR A 12 -11.72 -24.22 11.94
C THR A 12 -10.98 -23.69 13.18
N GLU A 13 -11.75 -23.66 14.28
CA GLU A 13 -11.42 -23.68 15.72
C GLU A 13 -11.08 -22.34 16.42
N LYS A 14 -12.04 -21.88 17.25
CA LYS A 14 -11.99 -20.62 18.01
C LYS A 14 -11.50 -20.83 19.45
N THR A 15 -10.55 -19.98 19.84
CA THR A 15 -10.35 -19.47 21.22
C THR A 15 -10.03 -17.96 21.11
N ASN A 16 -10.26 -17.08 22.08
CA ASN A 16 -11.53 -16.41 22.44
C ASN A 16 -11.24 -14.98 23.01
N GLU A 17 -9.97 -14.56 23.08
CA GLU A 17 -9.51 -13.17 23.15
C GLU A 17 -9.11 -12.69 21.76
N THR A 18 -9.68 -11.55 21.36
CA THR A 18 -9.17 -10.69 20.30
C THR A 18 -8.83 -11.36 18.96
N TYR A 19 -9.84 -11.81 18.22
CA TYR A 19 -9.80 -11.47 16.79
C TYR A 19 -9.50 -9.97 16.67
N GLU A 20 -10.05 -9.09 17.55
CA GLU A 20 -9.84 -7.64 17.88
C GLU A 20 -8.44 -7.00 17.76
N ALA A 21 -7.40 -7.77 17.56
CA ALA A 21 -6.32 -7.31 16.69
C ALA A 21 -6.76 -7.40 15.20
N ALA A 22 -8.07 -7.30 14.91
CA ALA A 22 -8.78 -7.88 13.76
C ALA A 22 -8.40 -7.10 12.53
N LEU A 23 -7.30 -7.52 11.91
CA LEU A 23 -6.59 -6.70 10.94
C LEU A 23 -6.15 -5.31 11.48
N LEU A 24 -6.46 -4.91 12.72
CA LEU A 24 -6.53 -3.52 13.22
C LEU A 24 -7.49 -2.66 12.38
N LYS A 25 -8.55 -2.17 13.02
CA LYS A 25 -9.57 -1.28 12.43
C LYS A 25 -8.93 -0.17 11.56
N GLY A 26 -9.21 -0.19 10.25
CA GLY A 26 -8.61 0.74 9.27
C GLY A 26 -7.42 0.17 8.48
N ASN A 27 -7.03 -1.10 8.69
CA ASN A 27 -6.07 -1.75 7.81
C ASN A 27 -6.71 -2.03 6.43
N PRO A 28 -6.05 -1.63 5.33
CA PRO A 28 -6.52 -1.87 3.97
C PRO A 28 -6.40 -3.34 3.50
N GLY A 29 -6.32 -4.31 4.42
CA GLY A 29 -6.15 -5.72 4.09
C GLY A 29 -4.72 -6.11 3.68
N VAL A 30 -3.71 -5.35 4.14
CA VAL A 30 -2.30 -5.58 3.80
C VAL A 30 -1.54 -6.08 5.03
N LEU A 31 -0.61 -7.01 4.80
CA LEU A 31 0.31 -7.54 5.79
C LEU A 31 1.68 -7.78 5.16
N THR A 32 2.75 -7.57 5.94
CA THR A 32 4.12 -7.93 5.54
C THR A 32 4.77 -8.82 6.61
N ASN A 33 5.87 -8.37 7.23
CA ASN A 33 6.65 -9.13 8.20
C ASN A 33 6.80 -8.31 9.50
N ALA A 34 7.89 -7.56 9.63
CA ALA A 34 8.22 -6.74 10.79
C ALA A 34 8.26 -5.25 10.41
N PRO A 35 8.06 -4.30 11.36
CA PRO A 35 7.70 -4.50 12.77
C PRO A 35 6.21 -4.85 12.94
N SER A 36 5.65 -4.72 14.15
CA SER A 36 4.24 -5.03 14.42
C SER A 36 3.28 -4.27 13.51
N LEU A 37 2.11 -4.86 13.21
CA LEU A 37 1.09 -4.25 12.37
C LEU A 37 0.65 -2.87 12.87
N GLU A 38 0.54 -2.70 14.20
CA GLU A 38 0.22 -1.39 14.80
C GLU A 38 1.24 -0.32 14.43
N TRP A 39 2.53 -0.65 14.46
CA TRP A 39 3.57 0.29 14.02
C TRP A 39 3.44 0.58 12.54
N GLN A 40 3.20 -0.45 11.72
CA GLN A 40 3.09 -0.27 10.26
C GLN A 40 1.90 0.63 9.90
N LEU A 41 0.77 0.50 10.60
CA LEU A 41 -0.38 1.39 10.45
C LEU A 41 -0.08 2.82 10.92
N LYS A 42 0.62 3.00 12.05
CA LYS A 42 1.08 4.34 12.49
C LYS A 42 2.02 4.98 11.47
N ASN A 43 2.89 4.19 10.84
CA ASN A 43 3.82 4.66 9.82
C ASN A 43 3.11 5.24 8.58
N LEU A 44 1.88 4.81 8.27
CA LEU A 44 1.09 5.39 7.17
C LEU A 44 0.82 6.89 7.36
N SER A 45 0.82 7.39 8.60
CA SER A 45 0.60 8.82 8.88
C SER A 45 1.72 9.73 8.33
N ASN A 46 2.89 9.17 8.01
CA ASN A 46 3.96 9.90 7.33
C ASN A 46 3.66 10.17 5.84
N TYR A 47 2.59 9.58 5.29
CA TYR A 47 2.28 9.57 3.86
C TYR A 47 0.90 10.16 3.55
N ILE A 48 0.37 11.03 4.42
CA ILE A 48 -0.95 11.67 4.26
C ILE A 48 -1.07 12.57 3.02
N SER A 49 0.05 13.00 2.44
CA SER A 49 0.09 13.83 1.23
C SER A 49 -0.09 13.02 -0.05
N ILE A 50 -0.05 11.68 0.03
CA ILE A 50 -0.23 10.81 -1.13
C ILE A 50 -1.69 10.88 -1.59
N THR A 51 -1.89 11.02 -2.90
CA THR A 51 -3.20 11.15 -3.54
C THR A 51 -3.17 10.59 -4.96
N PRO A 52 -4.30 10.03 -5.47
CA PRO A 52 -4.40 9.58 -6.86
C PRO A 52 -4.50 10.75 -7.86
N VAL A 53 -4.61 11.98 -7.38
CA VAL A 53 -4.71 13.18 -8.22
C VAL A 53 -3.32 13.78 -8.44
N ASN A 54 -3.01 14.15 -9.67
CA ASN A 54 -1.77 14.89 -9.94
C ASN A 54 -1.82 16.25 -9.24
N THR A 55 -0.85 16.46 -8.36
CA THR A 55 -0.61 17.70 -7.63
C THR A 55 0.02 18.80 -8.48
N ILE A 56 0.80 18.43 -9.50
CA ILE A 56 1.41 19.39 -10.42
C ILE A 56 0.42 19.58 -11.58
N ASN A 57 -0.27 20.70 -11.57
CA ASN A 57 -1.13 21.08 -12.68
C ASN A 57 -0.30 21.62 -13.85
N LYS A 58 -0.91 21.62 -15.04
CA LYS A 58 -0.41 22.39 -16.18
C LYS A 58 -0.39 23.85 -15.72
N ASP A 59 0.80 24.40 -15.51
CA ASP A 59 1.05 25.82 -15.21
C ASP A 59 0.87 26.23 -13.73
N GLU A 60 1.49 25.49 -12.81
CA GLU A 60 1.64 25.97 -11.42
C GLU A 60 2.69 27.09 -11.37
N LEU A 61 2.23 28.31 -11.05
CA LEU A 61 3.09 29.47 -10.87
C LEU A 61 3.78 29.37 -9.51
N THR A 62 5.10 29.13 -9.52
CA THR A 62 5.95 29.36 -8.35
C THR A 62 6.62 30.73 -8.48
N ASN A 63 6.99 31.35 -7.35
CA ASN A 63 7.41 32.76 -7.24
C ASN A 63 8.25 33.33 -8.42
N ASN A 64 9.13 32.52 -9.04
CA ASN A 64 10.02 32.98 -10.11
C ASN A 64 9.99 32.14 -11.40
N PHE A 65 9.21 31.06 -11.48
CA PHE A 65 9.13 30.21 -12.67
C PHE A 65 7.84 29.38 -12.73
N THR A 66 7.37 29.13 -13.94
CA THR A 66 6.24 28.24 -14.20
C THR A 66 6.73 26.79 -14.20
N LEU A 67 6.17 25.97 -13.32
CA LEU A 67 6.31 24.53 -13.39
C LEU A 67 5.07 23.97 -14.09
N GLY A 68 5.27 23.19 -15.15
CA GLY A 68 4.17 22.62 -15.91
C GLY A 68 4.64 21.54 -16.87
N GLY A 69 3.79 20.53 -17.08
CA GLY A 69 4.03 19.43 -18.01
C GLY A 69 3.05 18.29 -17.77
N PRO A 70 2.80 17.41 -18.76
CA PRO A 70 1.90 16.28 -18.61
C PRO A 70 2.55 15.16 -17.77
N TRP A 71 2.67 15.37 -16.46
CA TRP A 71 3.27 14.41 -15.53
C TRP A 71 2.17 13.63 -14.80
N GLN A 72 2.01 12.35 -15.15
CA GLN A 72 1.12 11.44 -14.44
C GLN A 72 1.84 10.82 -13.24
N GLY A 73 1.10 10.66 -12.13
CA GLY A 73 1.61 10.07 -10.90
C GLY A 73 2.23 11.05 -9.90
N SER A 74 2.12 12.37 -10.13
CA SER A 74 2.76 13.36 -9.24
C SER A 74 2.15 13.36 -7.82
N GLY A 75 0.91 12.89 -7.66
CA GLY A 75 0.26 12.70 -6.36
C GLY A 75 0.83 11.53 -5.53
N PHE A 76 1.60 10.64 -6.15
CA PHE A 76 2.29 9.53 -5.47
C PHE A 76 3.76 9.82 -5.15
N VAL A 77 4.22 11.05 -5.42
CA VAL A 77 5.57 11.49 -5.05
C VAL A 77 5.73 11.42 -3.53
N GLY A 78 6.79 10.73 -3.08
CA GLY A 78 7.04 10.47 -1.66
C GLY A 78 6.71 9.05 -1.22
N LEU A 79 6.06 8.23 -2.05
CA LEU A 79 5.88 6.81 -1.75
C LEU A 79 7.23 6.07 -1.76
N PRO A 80 7.57 5.31 -0.71
CA PRO A 80 8.88 4.66 -0.62
C PRO A 80 9.00 3.52 -1.64
N ALA A 81 10.23 3.28 -2.10
CA ALA A 81 10.54 2.32 -3.16
C ALA A 81 11.57 1.26 -2.78
N SER A 82 12.05 1.27 -1.54
CA SER A 82 12.99 0.24 -1.10
C SER A 82 12.28 -1.10 -0.89
N LEU A 83 13.06 -2.17 -0.89
CA LEU A 83 12.57 -3.53 -0.61
C LEU A 83 12.48 -3.84 0.89
N THR A 84 12.63 -2.83 1.76
CA THR A 84 12.48 -3.04 3.21
C THR A 84 11.04 -3.43 3.55
N LEU A 85 10.89 -4.15 4.67
CA LEU A 85 9.60 -4.69 5.10
C LEU A 85 8.56 -3.57 5.32
N PRO A 86 8.88 -2.44 5.99
CA PRO A 86 7.97 -1.30 6.13
C PRO A 86 7.60 -0.64 4.80
N ASP A 87 8.56 -0.46 3.89
CA ASP A 87 8.33 0.25 2.64
C ASP A 87 7.39 -0.53 1.72
N ARG A 88 7.54 -1.87 1.67
CA ARG A 88 6.61 -2.74 0.95
C ARG A 88 5.20 -2.65 1.51
N PHE A 89 5.05 -2.54 2.84
CA PHE A 89 3.73 -2.36 3.44
C PHE A 89 3.10 -1.03 3.02
N VAL A 90 3.82 0.08 3.15
CA VAL A 90 3.33 1.42 2.77
C VAL A 90 2.94 1.43 1.29
N ARG A 91 3.80 0.88 0.42
CA ARG A 91 3.56 0.84 -1.03
C ARG A 91 2.30 0.07 -1.36
N THR A 92 2.16 -1.17 -0.89
CA THR A 92 0.99 -1.99 -1.15
C THR A 92 -0.28 -1.40 -0.53
N ALA A 93 -0.21 -0.89 0.69
CA ALA A 93 -1.34 -0.26 1.38
C ALA A 93 -1.88 0.96 0.61
N MET A 94 -1.00 1.87 0.17
CA MET A 94 -1.43 3.06 -0.57
C MET A 94 -1.98 2.70 -1.96
N MET A 95 -1.32 1.78 -2.68
CA MET A 95 -1.78 1.37 -4.01
C MET A 95 -3.11 0.62 -3.94
N ALA A 96 -3.28 -0.29 -2.97
CA ALA A 96 -4.54 -1.01 -2.79
C ALA A 96 -5.68 -0.08 -2.36
N ASN A 97 -5.40 0.94 -1.54
CA ASN A 97 -6.39 1.90 -1.09
C ASN A 97 -6.98 2.77 -2.23
N TYR A 98 -6.18 3.08 -3.25
CA TYR A 98 -6.61 3.87 -4.41
C TYR A 98 -6.94 3.03 -5.66
N ALA A 99 -6.78 1.70 -5.58
CA ALA A 99 -7.17 0.82 -6.66
C ALA A 99 -8.70 0.72 -6.77
N TYR A 100 -9.17 0.49 -8.00
CA TYR A 100 -10.59 0.19 -8.22
C TYR A 100 -10.98 -1.11 -7.50
N GLN A 101 -12.14 -1.06 -6.84
CA GLN A 101 -12.73 -2.25 -6.23
C GLN A 101 -13.16 -3.21 -7.33
N ILE A 102 -12.83 -4.48 -7.16
CA ILE A 102 -13.21 -5.57 -8.08
C ILE A 102 -14.46 -6.27 -7.57
N GLU A 103 -15.41 -6.58 -8.45
CA GLU A 103 -16.65 -7.25 -8.07
C GLU A 103 -16.48 -8.78 -8.05
N ASN A 104 -15.57 -9.31 -8.88
CA ASN A 104 -15.36 -10.74 -9.05
C ASN A 104 -13.87 -11.11 -9.04
N SER A 105 -13.56 -12.28 -8.49
CA SER A 105 -12.25 -12.92 -8.52
C SER A 105 -11.63 -13.04 -9.94
N PHE A 106 -12.44 -13.21 -10.98
CA PHE A 106 -11.94 -13.28 -12.37
C PHE A 106 -11.36 -11.94 -12.87
N GLU A 107 -11.70 -10.83 -12.22
CA GLU A 107 -11.21 -9.49 -12.54
C GLU A 107 -10.03 -9.05 -11.67
N ALA A 108 -9.50 -9.95 -10.83
CA ALA A 108 -8.44 -9.64 -9.86
C ALA A 108 -7.04 -9.38 -10.48
N ILE A 109 -6.94 -9.29 -11.81
CA ILE A 109 -5.68 -9.01 -12.54
C ILE A 109 -4.96 -7.76 -11.99
N PRO A 110 -5.63 -6.62 -11.70
CA PRO A 110 -4.97 -5.45 -11.13
C PRO A 110 -4.29 -5.70 -9.78
N LEU A 111 -4.80 -6.63 -8.97
CA LEU A 111 -4.18 -6.97 -7.68
C LEU A 111 -2.80 -7.60 -7.88
N PHE A 112 -2.62 -8.42 -8.91
CA PHE A 112 -1.30 -8.98 -9.26
C PHE A 112 -0.32 -7.89 -9.68
N HIS A 113 -0.77 -6.86 -10.39
CA HIS A 113 0.09 -5.72 -10.73
C HIS A 113 0.57 -4.98 -9.48
N ILE A 114 -0.28 -4.82 -8.46
CA ILE A 114 0.11 -4.23 -7.17
C ILE A 114 1.14 -5.12 -6.47
N LEU A 115 0.90 -6.43 -6.39
CA LEU A 115 1.83 -7.38 -5.76
C LEU A 115 3.21 -7.38 -6.44
N ASN A 116 3.26 -7.24 -7.76
CA ASN A 116 4.52 -7.17 -8.49
C ASN A 116 5.35 -5.92 -8.14
N THR A 117 4.74 -4.85 -7.61
CA THR A 117 5.48 -3.64 -7.21
C THR A 117 6.32 -3.81 -5.95
N VAL A 118 6.09 -4.89 -5.20
CA VAL A 118 6.80 -5.25 -3.97
C VAL A 118 7.48 -6.62 -4.06
N ASP A 119 7.52 -7.18 -5.27
CA ASP A 119 8.23 -8.42 -5.54
C ASP A 119 9.75 -8.21 -5.37
N ILE A 120 10.45 -9.28 -4.98
CA ILE A 120 11.89 -9.26 -4.74
C ILE A 120 12.55 -10.16 -5.80
N PRO A 121 13.16 -9.56 -6.84
CA PRO A 121 13.90 -10.31 -7.84
C PRO A 121 15.07 -11.04 -7.21
N TRP A 122 15.33 -12.24 -7.71
CA TRP A 122 16.46 -13.04 -7.24
C TRP A 122 17.78 -12.27 -7.42
N GLY A 123 18.62 -12.25 -6.38
CA GLY A 123 19.91 -11.57 -6.40
C GLY A 123 19.90 -10.09 -6.04
N THR A 124 18.76 -9.50 -5.66
CA THR A 124 18.70 -8.08 -5.27
C THR A 124 19.08 -7.85 -3.79
N PRO A 125 18.31 -8.30 -2.77
CA PRO A 125 18.80 -8.32 -1.40
C PRO A 125 19.62 -9.59 -1.15
N CYS A 126 20.80 -9.43 -0.56
CA CYS A 126 21.57 -10.55 -0.04
C CYS A 126 22.04 -10.25 1.39
N PHE A 127 21.95 -11.25 2.26
CA PHE A 127 22.68 -11.19 3.52
C PHE A 127 24.16 -11.41 3.23
N ARG A 128 25.01 -10.53 3.74
CA ARG A 128 26.45 -10.72 3.68
C ARG A 128 26.78 -12.04 4.39
N ARG A 129 27.26 -13.03 3.64
CA ARG A 129 27.81 -14.26 4.24
C ARG A 129 28.99 -13.87 5.14
N SER A 130 28.94 -14.25 6.42
CA SER A 130 30.13 -14.17 7.27
C SER A 130 31.17 -15.15 6.73
N LYS A 131 32.45 -14.75 6.81
CA LYS A 131 33.57 -15.61 6.46
C LYS A 131 33.70 -16.77 7.44
#